data_AF-A0A2A2ARP9-F1
#
_entry.id   AF-A0A2A2ARP9-F1
#
_cell.length_a   1.000
_cell.length_b   1.000
_cell.length_c   1.000
_cell.angle_alpha   90.00
_cell.angle_beta   90.00
_cell.angle_gamma   90.00
#
_symmetry.space_group_name_H-M   'P 1'
#
loop_
_entity.id
_entity.type
_entity.pdbx_description
1 polymer ?
#
loop_
_entity_poly.entity_id
_entity_poly.type
_entity_poly.pdbx_seq_one_letter_code
_entity_poly.pdbx_strand_id
1 'polypeptide(L)'
;MPPMKSTLPPIASSALLGLLPALLLAALLLAALPVAAQPASAQAAAQATPPQAEAAAVPQDLAEGQRLGEFVNRYGFRHLYVRVPAGLDDARIIALAQQWHQREPDAWLWLLDDDSQFQQLLDSLPKIEQGDLGDFPAQWFKQHAVANLVLMLHPDRSRRWALYRGAHRSDSMAELPCIQGKGGCKP
;
A
#
# COMPACT_ATOMS: atom_id res chain seq x y z
N MET A 1 5.02 -13.64 49.62
CA MET A 1 3.88 -13.54 48.69
C MET A 1 3.81 -14.84 47.88
N PRO A 2 2.77 -15.67 48.04
CA PRO A 2 2.63 -16.91 47.28
C PRO A 2 2.08 -16.64 45.86
N PRO A 3 2.47 -17.43 44.83
CA PRO A 3 1.93 -17.27 43.49
C PRO A 3 0.53 -17.88 43.39
N MET A 4 -0.45 -17.05 42.98
CA MET A 4 -1.81 -17.49 42.65
C MET A 4 -1.77 -18.32 41.36
N LYS A 5 -2.14 -19.60 41.47
CA LYS A 5 -2.43 -20.49 40.35
C LYS A 5 -3.76 -20.06 39.72
N SER A 6 -3.73 -19.63 38.46
CA SER A 6 -4.94 -19.44 37.65
C SER A 6 -5.21 -20.71 36.86
N THR A 7 -6.34 -21.34 37.15
CA THR A 7 -6.80 -22.58 36.54
C THR A 7 -7.95 -22.23 35.59
N LEU A 8 -7.69 -22.23 34.28
CA LEU A 8 -8.72 -22.12 33.25
C LEU A 8 -9.14 -23.54 32.80
N PRO A 9 -10.44 -23.83 32.70
CA PRO A 9 -10.91 -25.11 32.17
C PRO A 9 -10.82 -25.16 30.63
N PRO A 10 -10.69 -26.36 30.02
CA PRO A 10 -10.56 -26.53 28.58
C PRO A 10 -11.90 -26.33 27.86
N ILE A 11 -11.87 -25.61 26.73
CA ILE A 11 -12.99 -25.50 25.80
C ILE A 11 -13.06 -26.79 24.98
N ALA A 12 -14.19 -27.47 25.08
CA ALA A 12 -14.46 -28.74 24.43
C ALA A 12 -14.59 -28.59 22.90
N SER A 13 -13.85 -29.44 22.19
CA SER A 13 -14.03 -29.77 20.78
C SER A 13 -15.45 -30.26 20.49
N SER A 14 -16.12 -29.66 19.53
CA SER A 14 -17.29 -30.26 18.89
C SER A 14 -16.94 -30.65 17.46
N ALA A 15 -16.65 -31.93 17.28
CA ALA A 15 -16.71 -32.60 15.99
C ALA A 15 -18.17 -32.92 15.67
N LEU A 16 -18.62 -32.61 14.46
CA LEU A 16 -19.85 -33.18 13.91
C LEU A 16 -19.58 -33.56 12.45
N LEU A 17 -19.38 -34.86 12.27
CA LEU A 17 -19.46 -35.56 11.00
C LEU A 17 -20.85 -35.37 10.40
N GLY A 18 -20.90 -35.05 9.11
CA GLY A 18 -22.06 -35.21 8.25
C GLY A 18 -21.62 -35.76 6.90
N LEU A 19 -21.73 -37.07 6.74
CA LEU A 19 -21.59 -37.80 5.47
C LEU A 19 -22.80 -37.52 4.55
N LEU A 20 -22.59 -37.54 3.23
CA LEU A 20 -23.44 -38.15 2.18
C LEU A 20 -22.73 -38.02 0.80
N PRO A 21 -23.07 -38.85 -0.22
CA PRO A 21 -22.11 -39.53 -1.07
C PRO A 21 -22.18 -39.13 -2.56
N ALA A 22 -21.25 -39.73 -3.31
CA ALA A 22 -20.96 -39.60 -4.73
C ALA A 22 -22.15 -39.77 -5.71
N LEU A 23 -22.09 -39.08 -6.86
CA LEU A 23 -22.73 -39.52 -8.09
C LEU A 23 -22.03 -38.98 -9.36
N LEU A 24 -21.34 -39.93 -10.01
CA LEU A 24 -21.25 -40.22 -11.45
C LEU A 24 -20.60 -39.28 -12.49
N LEU A 25 -19.70 -39.94 -13.23
CA LEU A 25 -19.07 -39.64 -14.51
C LEU A 25 -20.03 -39.23 -15.64
N ALA A 26 -19.55 -38.39 -16.54
CA ALA A 26 -19.75 -38.54 -17.97
C ALA A 26 -18.50 -38.13 -18.75
N ALA A 27 -18.11 -38.95 -19.71
CA ALA A 27 -16.90 -38.88 -20.52
C ALA A 27 -17.22 -38.51 -21.99
N LEU A 28 -16.16 -38.32 -22.80
CA LEU A 28 -16.07 -38.48 -24.27
C LEU A 28 -16.61 -37.27 -25.10
N LEU A 29 -16.01 -36.79 -26.21
CA LEU A 29 -15.13 -37.39 -27.22
C LEU A 29 -14.36 -36.32 -28.04
N LEU A 30 -13.21 -36.75 -28.56
CA LEU A 30 -12.39 -36.18 -29.64
C LEU A 30 -13.14 -35.94 -30.96
N ALA A 31 -12.73 -34.93 -31.73
CA ALA A 31 -12.53 -35.04 -33.18
C ALA A 31 -11.53 -33.99 -33.68
N ALA A 32 -10.64 -34.41 -34.58
CA ALA A 32 -9.53 -33.63 -35.15
C ALA A 32 -9.63 -33.57 -36.69
N LEU A 33 -9.31 -32.39 -37.26
CA LEU A 33 -8.70 -32.11 -38.60
C LEU A 33 -9.52 -32.37 -39.90
N PRO A 34 -9.12 -31.89 -41.12
CA PRO A 34 -8.28 -30.73 -41.52
C PRO A 34 -8.80 -29.90 -42.77
N VAL A 35 -8.15 -28.74 -43.00
CA VAL A 35 -7.72 -28.05 -44.27
C VAL A 35 -8.66 -27.91 -45.48
N ALA A 36 -8.87 -26.66 -45.92
CA ALA A 36 -8.71 -26.23 -47.32
C ALA A 36 -8.45 -24.72 -47.41
N ALA A 37 -7.39 -24.33 -48.10
CA ALA A 37 -7.08 -22.95 -48.47
C ALA A 37 -7.64 -22.65 -49.86
N GLN A 38 -8.14 -21.43 -50.09
CA GLN A 38 -7.99 -20.73 -51.37
C GLN A 38 -8.26 -19.21 -51.25
N PRO A 39 -7.60 -18.37 -52.08
CA PRO A 39 -7.52 -16.92 -51.93
C PRO A 39 -8.49 -16.18 -52.85
N ALA A 40 -8.90 -14.96 -52.50
CA ALA A 40 -9.05 -13.83 -53.43
C ALA A 40 -9.67 -12.60 -52.75
N SER A 41 -9.22 -11.43 -53.23
CA SER A 41 -9.90 -10.13 -53.22
C SER A 41 -9.91 -9.39 -51.87
N ALA A 42 -8.91 -8.53 -51.66
CA ALA A 42 -8.96 -7.11 -52.00
C ALA A 42 -9.99 -6.35 -51.16
N GLN A 43 -9.55 -5.54 -50.20
CA GLN A 43 -9.91 -4.13 -50.09
C GLN A 43 -9.35 -3.47 -48.83
N ALA A 44 -9.01 -2.19 -49.01
CA ALA A 44 -8.78 -1.16 -48.01
C ALA A 44 -7.53 -1.31 -47.11
N ALA A 45 -6.43 -0.73 -47.60
CA ALA A 45 -5.43 -0.13 -46.72
C ALA A 45 -6.10 1.03 -45.94
N ALA A 46 -6.72 0.72 -44.81
CA ALA A 46 -6.95 1.70 -43.76
C ALA A 46 -5.62 1.92 -43.06
N GLN A 47 -5.10 3.14 -43.16
CA GLN A 47 -3.94 3.60 -42.41
C GLN A 47 -4.24 3.43 -40.91
N ALA A 48 -3.69 2.39 -40.30
CA ALA A 48 -3.64 2.27 -38.86
C ALA A 48 -2.62 3.29 -38.36
N THR A 49 -3.12 4.45 -37.94
CA THR A 49 -2.40 5.32 -37.01
C THR A 49 -1.98 4.44 -35.83
N PRO A 50 -0.69 4.37 -35.46
CA PRO A 50 -0.31 3.66 -34.24
C PRO A 50 -1.03 4.33 -33.06
N PRO A 51 -1.59 3.57 -32.11
CA PRO A 51 -2.20 4.15 -30.94
C PRO A 51 -1.14 5.04 -30.27
N GLN A 52 -1.48 6.32 -30.16
CA GLN A 52 -0.72 7.30 -29.41
C GLN A 52 -0.35 6.67 -28.08
N ALA A 53 0.95 6.74 -27.79
CA ALA A 53 1.53 6.48 -26.49
C ALA A 53 0.55 6.95 -25.43
N GLU A 54 0.14 6.02 -24.59
CA GLU A 54 -0.54 6.28 -23.33
C GLU A 54 0.31 7.33 -22.61
N ALA A 55 -0.11 8.59 -22.75
CA ALA A 55 0.51 9.68 -22.05
C ALA A 55 0.36 9.30 -20.58
N ALA A 56 1.49 8.94 -19.96
CA ALA A 56 1.55 8.59 -18.55
C ALA A 56 0.76 9.66 -17.81
N ALA A 57 -0.42 9.25 -17.31
CA ALA A 57 -1.32 10.18 -16.66
C ALA A 57 -0.53 10.81 -15.52
N VAL A 58 -0.33 12.12 -15.58
CA VAL A 58 0.24 12.89 -14.46
C VAL A 58 -0.55 12.46 -13.23
N PRO A 59 0.10 11.98 -12.15
CA PRO A 59 -0.63 11.55 -10.98
C PRO A 59 -1.49 12.71 -10.46
N GLN A 60 -2.80 12.66 -10.75
CA GLN A 60 -3.80 13.60 -10.25
C GLN A 60 -3.75 13.65 -8.72
N ASP A 61 -3.53 14.79 -8.09
CA ASP A 61 -3.62 14.87 -6.62
C ASP A 61 -4.99 14.39 -6.10
N LEU A 62 -5.05 13.92 -4.86
CA LEU A 62 -6.33 13.62 -4.21
C LEU A 62 -6.94 14.94 -3.71
N ALA A 63 -8.27 15.02 -3.62
CA ALA A 63 -8.97 16.26 -3.27
C ALA A 63 -8.47 16.95 -1.98
N GLU A 64 -7.90 16.17 -1.05
CA GLU A 64 -7.36 16.65 0.24
C GLU A 64 -5.87 16.32 0.42
N GLY A 65 -5.17 15.94 -0.65
CA GLY A 65 -3.78 15.52 -0.58
C GLY A 65 -3.02 15.92 -1.84
N GLN A 66 -2.14 16.91 -1.72
CA GLN A 66 -1.22 17.33 -2.76
C GLN A 66 0.14 16.66 -2.56
N ARG A 67 0.67 16.00 -3.60
CA ARG A 67 2.04 15.46 -3.54
C ARG A 67 3.06 16.60 -3.43
N LEU A 68 3.93 16.53 -2.42
CA LEU A 68 5.04 17.46 -2.23
C LEU A 68 6.34 16.94 -2.86
N GLY A 69 6.64 15.66 -2.66
CA GLY A 69 7.85 15.03 -3.16
C GLY A 69 8.05 13.64 -2.60
N GLU A 70 9.16 13.02 -2.96
CA GLU A 70 9.51 11.69 -2.49
C GLU A 70 11.01 11.55 -2.23
N PHE A 71 11.36 10.62 -1.36
CA PHE A 71 12.73 10.26 -1.04
C PHE A 71 12.85 8.74 -0.95
N VAL A 72 13.81 8.15 -1.66
CA VAL A 72 14.15 6.74 -1.51
C VAL A 72 15.34 6.63 -0.58
N ASN A 73 15.13 5.97 0.55
CA ASN A 73 16.18 5.82 1.55
C ASN A 73 17.20 4.74 1.13
N ARG A 74 18.32 4.64 1.83
CA ARG A 74 19.42 3.69 1.56
C ARG A 74 19.00 2.22 1.58
N TYR A 75 17.83 1.91 2.15
CA TYR A 75 17.25 0.57 2.18
C TYR A 75 16.27 0.31 1.03
N GLY A 76 16.07 1.28 0.13
CA GLY A 76 15.16 1.19 -1.00
C GLY A 76 13.69 1.45 -0.64
N PHE A 77 13.39 1.95 0.56
CA PHE A 77 12.02 2.33 0.92
C PHE A 77 11.71 3.71 0.35
N ARG A 78 10.64 3.78 -0.44
CA ARG A 78 10.13 5.02 -1.03
C ARG A 78 9.24 5.73 -0.03
N HIS A 79 9.67 6.91 0.43
CA HIS A 79 8.89 7.81 1.28
C HIS A 79 8.18 8.82 0.39
N LEU A 80 6.86 8.91 0.49
CA LEU A 80 6.03 9.87 -0.21
C LEU A 80 5.52 10.91 0.78
N TYR A 81 5.74 12.19 0.48
CA TYR A 81 5.29 13.32 1.29
C TYR A 81 4.12 14.00 0.62
N VAL A 82 3.06 14.23 1.39
CA VAL A 82 1.79 14.80 0.92
C VAL A 82 1.37 15.94 1.83
N ARG A 83 1.06 17.09 1.24
CA ARG A 83 0.42 18.23 1.89
C ARG A 83 -1.07 17.96 2.07
N VAL A 84 -1.57 18.15 3.28
CA VAL A 84 -2.99 17.96 3.64
C VAL A 84 -3.52 19.18 4.40
N PRO A 85 -4.81 19.54 4.34
CA PRO A 85 -5.33 20.66 5.13
C PRO A 85 -5.01 20.56 6.62
N ALA A 86 -4.83 21.70 7.30
CA ALA A 86 -4.67 21.72 8.75
C ALA A 86 -6.00 21.35 9.45
N GLY A 87 -5.89 20.66 10.59
CA GLY A 87 -7.05 20.34 11.43
C GLY A 87 -7.97 19.24 10.88
N LEU A 88 -7.48 18.37 10.00
CA LEU A 88 -8.21 17.16 9.64
C LEU A 88 -8.49 16.31 10.89
N ASP A 89 -9.72 15.80 11.00
CA ASP A 89 -10.06 14.79 11.99
C ASP A 89 -9.50 13.40 11.60
N ASP A 90 -9.55 12.49 12.56
CA ASP A 90 -8.99 11.14 12.41
C ASP A 90 -9.65 10.35 11.28
N ALA A 91 -10.97 10.49 11.11
CA ALA A 91 -11.71 9.76 10.09
C ALA A 91 -11.25 10.20 8.69
N ARG A 92 -11.06 11.51 8.49
CA ARG A 92 -10.54 12.07 7.23
C ARG A 92 -9.08 11.69 7.00
N ILE A 93 -8.24 11.70 8.04
CA ILE A 93 -6.85 11.24 7.95
C ILE A 93 -6.79 9.77 7.51
N ILE A 94 -7.57 8.89 8.14
CA ILE A 94 -7.63 7.46 7.80
C ILE A 94 -8.12 7.26 6.37
N ALA A 95 -9.20 7.95 5.97
CA ALA A 95 -9.75 7.84 4.62
C ALA A 95 -8.75 8.32 3.54
N LEU A 96 -8.01 9.40 3.81
CA LEU A 96 -6.99 9.90 2.91
C LEU A 96 -5.79 8.95 2.80
N ALA A 97 -5.33 8.41 3.94
CA ALA A 97 -4.26 7.40 3.95
C ALA A 97 -4.65 6.14 3.18
N GLN A 98 -5.91 5.69 3.28
CA GLN A 98 -6.43 4.56 2.49
C GLN A 98 -6.39 4.84 0.99
N GLN A 99 -6.81 6.03 0.56
CA GLN A 99 -6.79 6.40 -0.85
C GLN A 99 -5.35 6.46 -1.41
N TRP A 100 -4.43 7.07 -0.66
CA TRP A 100 -3.01 7.09 -1.03
C TRP A 100 -2.40 5.69 -1.04
N HIS A 101 -2.74 4.84 -0.06
CA HIS A 101 -2.27 3.46 -0.01
C HIS A 101 -2.75 2.63 -1.22
N GLN A 102 -4.01 2.80 -1.65
CA GLN A 102 -4.51 2.13 -2.85
C GLN A 102 -3.75 2.55 -4.11
N ARG A 103 -3.37 3.82 -4.18
CA ARG A 103 -2.69 4.42 -5.33
C ARG A 103 -1.19 4.16 -5.37
N GLU A 104 -0.54 4.27 -4.22
CA GLU A 104 0.90 4.21 -4.01
C GLU A 104 1.21 3.09 -3.01
N PRO A 105 0.90 1.82 -3.35
CA PRO A 105 0.85 0.72 -2.40
C PRO A 105 2.19 0.37 -1.75
N ASP A 106 3.30 0.77 -2.37
CA ASP A 106 4.68 0.59 -1.92
C ASP A 106 5.26 1.80 -1.18
N ALA A 107 4.56 2.93 -1.13
CA ALA A 107 5.06 4.15 -0.52
C ALA A 107 4.81 4.18 0.99
N TRP A 108 5.84 4.59 1.72
CA TRP A 108 5.74 5.01 3.11
C TRP A 108 5.23 6.44 3.11
N LEU A 109 4.01 6.66 3.59
CA LEU A 109 3.34 7.95 3.47
C LEU A 109 3.67 8.84 4.66
N TRP A 110 3.93 10.11 4.37
CA TRP A 110 3.98 11.19 5.34
C TRP A 110 2.93 12.25 4.98
N LEU A 111 2.01 12.53 5.90
CA LEU A 111 1.02 13.60 5.76
C LEU A 111 1.50 14.82 6.54
N LEU A 112 1.64 15.96 5.85
CA LEU A 112 2.13 17.22 6.41
C LEU A 112 1.05 18.31 6.29
N ASP A 113 0.76 19.03 7.37
CA ASP A 113 -0.20 20.14 7.34
C ASP A 113 0.41 21.53 7.11
N ASP A 114 1.71 21.56 6.86
CA ASP A 114 2.50 22.71 6.46
C ASP A 114 3.65 22.23 5.58
N ASP A 115 4.07 23.05 4.62
CA ASP A 115 5.15 22.77 3.68
C ASP A 115 6.27 23.82 3.72
N SER A 116 6.24 24.76 4.67
CA SER A 116 7.19 25.88 4.73
C SER A 116 8.65 25.45 4.91
N GLN A 117 8.90 24.28 5.50
CA GLN A 117 10.24 23.68 5.62
C GLN A 117 10.36 22.34 4.89
N PHE A 118 9.44 22.03 3.96
CA PHE A 118 9.49 20.76 3.24
C PHE A 118 10.78 20.62 2.41
N GLN A 119 11.23 21.68 1.74
CA GLN A 119 12.49 21.61 0.97
C GLN A 119 13.70 21.36 1.89
N GLN A 120 13.76 22.04 3.03
CA GLN A 120 14.81 21.80 4.03
C GLN A 120 14.77 20.36 4.56
N LEU A 121 13.56 19.84 4.84
CA LEU A 121 13.38 18.44 5.20
C LEU A 121 13.99 17.54 4.12
N LEU A 122 13.57 17.70 2.86
CA LEU A 122 13.99 16.86 1.74
C LEU A 122 15.52 16.90 1.55
N ASP A 123 16.12 18.09 1.60
CA ASP A 123 17.57 18.29 1.44
C ASP A 123 18.37 17.69 2.61
N SER A 124 17.76 17.57 3.80
CA SER A 124 18.40 16.97 4.98
C SER A 124 18.41 15.44 4.96
N LEU A 125 17.47 14.79 4.27
CA LEU A 125 17.29 13.33 4.33
C LEU A 125 18.56 12.53 3.97
N PRO A 126 19.31 12.87 2.89
CA PRO A 126 20.56 12.17 2.56
C PRO A 126 21.63 12.26 3.65
N LYS A 127 21.67 13.37 4.41
CA LYS A 127 22.60 13.58 5.52
C LYS A 127 22.18 12.79 6.76
N ILE A 128 20.88 12.73 7.03
CA ILE A 128 20.30 11.91 8.11
C ILE A 128 20.64 10.44 7.91
N GLU A 129 20.63 9.95 6.67
CA GLU A 129 21.04 8.59 6.35
C GLU A 129 22.51 8.28 6.70
N GLN A 130 23.34 9.31 6.88
CA GLN A 130 24.74 9.23 7.28
C GLN A 130 24.94 9.52 8.77
N GLY A 131 23.86 9.78 9.52
CA GLY A 131 23.89 10.11 10.94
C GLY A 131 24.05 11.60 11.24
N ASP A 132 24.01 12.47 10.22
CA ASP A 132 24.03 13.93 10.40
C ASP A 132 22.60 14.48 10.46
N LEU A 133 22.23 15.00 11.63
CA LEU A 133 20.91 15.56 11.91
C LEU A 133 20.90 17.09 11.92
N GLY A 134 22.03 17.76 11.65
CA GLY A 134 22.20 19.20 11.91
C GLY A 134 21.19 20.10 11.19
N ASP A 135 20.84 19.75 9.95
CA ASP A 135 19.93 20.53 9.11
C ASP A 135 18.48 20.05 9.17
N PHE A 136 18.20 18.95 9.88
CA PHE A 136 16.85 18.39 9.96
C PHE A 136 15.92 19.34 10.71
N PRO A 137 14.77 19.75 10.13
CA PRO A 137 13.84 20.67 10.76
C PRO A 137 12.99 19.98 11.84
N ALA A 138 13.63 19.52 12.92
CA ALA A 138 13.02 18.61 13.90
C ALA A 138 11.78 19.18 14.59
N GLN A 139 11.83 20.46 14.99
CA GLN A 139 10.71 21.11 15.67
C GLN A 139 9.51 21.26 14.75
N TRP A 140 9.76 21.75 13.53
CA TRP A 140 8.74 21.88 12.50
C TRP A 140 8.13 20.53 12.14
N PHE A 141 8.96 19.52 11.90
CA PHE A 141 8.47 18.18 11.53
C PHE A 141 7.64 17.55 12.65
N LYS A 142 8.04 17.73 13.91
CA LYS A 142 7.26 17.27 15.07
C LYS A 142 5.89 17.95 15.15
N GLN A 143 5.80 19.23 14.78
CA GLN A 143 4.55 19.98 14.81
C GLN A 143 3.65 19.68 13.62
N HIS A 144 4.23 19.47 12.44
CA HIS A 144 3.50 19.48 11.16
C HIS A 144 3.36 18.11 10.50
N ALA A 145 4.04 17.08 10.98
CA ALA A 145 3.71 15.71 10.61
C ALA A 145 2.39 15.30 11.29
N VAL A 146 1.33 15.19 10.50
CA VAL A 146 -0.02 14.85 10.96
C VAL A 146 -0.16 13.35 11.17
N ALA A 147 0.36 12.56 10.23
CA ALA A 147 0.33 11.10 10.29
C ALA A 147 1.42 10.48 9.41
N ASN A 148 1.75 9.22 9.69
CA ASN A 148 2.64 8.42 8.86
C ASN A 148 2.14 6.99 8.67
N LEU A 149 2.20 6.49 7.44
CA LEU A 149 1.83 5.13 7.08
C LEU A 149 3.10 4.34 6.76
N VAL A 150 3.31 3.23 7.46
CA VAL A 150 4.55 2.46 7.36
C VAL A 150 4.27 0.96 7.36
N LEU A 151 5.15 0.20 6.71
CA LEU A 151 5.09 -1.26 6.73
C LEU A 151 5.80 -1.80 7.97
N MET A 152 5.05 -2.42 8.87
CA MET A 152 5.54 -2.99 10.12
C MET A 152 5.72 -4.50 9.99
N LEU A 153 6.78 -5.03 10.58
CA LEU A 153 6.98 -6.46 10.81
C LEU A 153 6.49 -6.83 12.21
N HIS A 154 5.52 -7.73 12.29
CA HIS A 154 4.97 -8.21 13.55
C HIS A 154 5.76 -9.41 14.10
N PRO A 155 5.64 -9.74 15.41
CA PRO A 155 6.30 -10.88 16.01
C PRO A 155 5.98 -12.23 15.34
N ASP A 156 4.78 -12.35 14.76
CA ASP A 156 4.34 -13.52 13.99
C ASP A 156 4.96 -13.60 12.57
N ARG A 157 5.88 -12.67 12.25
CA ARG A 157 6.51 -12.46 10.94
C ARG A 157 5.55 -11.97 9.85
N SER A 158 4.29 -11.68 10.17
CA SER A 158 3.39 -11.01 9.23
C SER A 158 3.83 -9.55 9.05
N ARG A 159 3.63 -9.03 7.84
CA ARG A 159 3.81 -7.60 7.55
C ARG A 159 2.45 -6.93 7.46
N ARG A 160 2.30 -5.76 8.07
CA ARG A 160 1.06 -4.98 8.01
C ARG A 160 1.38 -3.51 7.85
N TRP A 161 0.56 -2.82 7.06
CA TRP A 161 0.64 -1.37 6.97
C TRP A 161 -0.06 -0.77 8.18
N ALA A 162 0.61 0.12 8.90
CA ALA A 162 0.10 0.76 10.10
C ALA A 162 0.18 2.28 9.94
N LEU A 163 -0.95 2.94 10.17
CA LEU A 163 -1.08 4.39 10.19
C LEU A 163 -0.92 4.86 11.63
N TYR A 164 0.00 5.79 11.85
CA TYR A 164 0.25 6.40 13.14
C TYR A 164 -0.03 7.89 13.10
N ARG A 165 -0.48 8.45 14.22
CA ARG A 165 -0.58 9.90 14.40
C ARG A 165 0.80 10.50 14.62
N GLY A 166 1.03 11.66 14.01
CA GLY A 166 2.20 12.47 14.29
C GLY A 166 3.45 12.00 13.57
N ALA A 167 4.59 12.52 14.02
CA ALA A 167 5.92 12.12 13.59
C ALA A 167 6.38 10.74 14.13
N HIS A 168 5.75 10.27 15.20
CA HIS A 168 6.17 9.08 15.94
C HIS A 168 5.27 7.87 15.65
N ARG A 169 5.74 6.67 16.00
CA ARG A 169 5.02 5.39 15.79
C ARG A 169 4.48 4.81 17.10
N SER A 170 4.02 5.69 17.99
CA SER A 170 3.53 5.33 19.33
C SER A 170 1.99 5.40 19.46
N ASP A 171 1.32 6.15 18.59
CA ASP A 171 -0.12 6.34 18.60
C ASP A 171 -0.73 5.78 17.30
N SER A 172 -1.24 4.55 17.35
CA SER A 172 -1.78 3.84 16.18
C SER A 172 -3.21 4.30 15.90
N MET A 173 -3.48 4.67 14.65
CA MET A 173 -4.79 5.12 14.18
C MET A 173 -5.56 3.99 13.47
N ALA A 174 -4.87 3.21 12.62
CA ALA A 174 -5.47 2.15 11.83
C ALA A 174 -4.42 1.16 11.30
N GLU A 175 -4.84 -0.08 11.06
CA GLU A 175 -4.12 -1.01 10.17
C GLU A 175 -4.75 -0.98 8.78
N LEU A 176 -3.93 -0.90 7.74
CA LEU A 176 -4.37 -0.95 6.35
C LEU A 176 -4.02 -2.31 5.74
N PRO A 177 -4.92 -2.88 4.90
CA PRO A 177 -4.67 -4.18 4.31
C PRO A 177 -3.49 -4.12 3.34
N CYS A 178 -2.74 -5.22 3.29
CA CYS A 178 -1.79 -5.44 2.23
C CYS A 178 -2.50 -5.54 0.88
N ILE A 179 -1.96 -4.89 -0.14
CA ILE A 179 -2.47 -4.96 -1.51
C ILE A 179 -1.75 -6.09 -2.22
N GLN A 180 -2.50 -7.10 -2.67
CA GLN A 180 -1.93 -8.33 -3.23
C GLN A 180 -0.94 -8.04 -4.37
N GLY A 181 0.25 -8.64 -4.29
CA GLY A 181 1.31 -8.46 -5.28
C GLY A 181 2.06 -7.12 -5.22
N LYS A 182 1.67 -6.20 -4.32
CA LYS A 182 2.25 -4.87 -4.16
C LYS A 182 2.62 -4.58 -2.71
N GLY A 183 3.25 -3.44 -2.44
CA GLY A 183 3.34 -2.89 -1.09
C GLY A 183 4.18 -3.63 -0.06
N GLY A 184 5.22 -4.35 -0.50
CA GLY A 184 6.18 -5.00 0.41
C GLY A 184 5.62 -6.14 1.28
N CYS A 185 4.32 -6.40 1.25
CA CYS A 185 3.62 -7.45 2.00
C CYS A 185 3.76 -8.86 1.38
N LYS A 186 4.96 -9.20 0.89
CA LYS A 186 5.27 -10.59 0.50
C LYS A 186 5.77 -11.36 1.74
N PRO A 187 5.40 -12.65 1.90
CA PRO A 187 5.99 -13.53 2.91
C PRO A 187 7.52 -13.54 2.87
#